data_AF-A0A9P6XNP9-F1
#
_entry.id   AF-A0A9P6XNP9-F1
#
_cell.length_a   1.000
_cell.length_b   1.000
_cell.length_c   1.000
_cell.angle_alpha   90.00
_cell.angle_beta   90.00
_cell.angle_gamma   90.00
#
_symmetry.space_group_name_H-M   'P 1'
#
loop_
_entity.id
_entity.type
_entity.pdbx_description
1 polymer ?
#
loop_
_entity_poly.entity_id
_entity_poly.type
_entity_poly.pdbx_seq_one_letter_code
_entity_poly.pdbx_strand_id
1 'polypeptide(L)'
;MGVSALVSPRCPLPVVEFPVNCKYALGLQLGRSLRLICLYLPPSLPTAEVQSVLDSLPLTDDTIICGDLNVRLGRLVGDSRTNMRSSRVIGISGHDG
;
A
#
# COMPACT_ATOMS: atom_id res chain seq x y z
N MET A 1 13.32 -9.96 -0.76
CA MET A 1 12.79 -8.85 -1.58
C MET A 1 12.68 -7.62 -0.70
N GLY A 2 12.90 -6.44 -1.25
CA GLY A 2 12.91 -5.18 -0.50
C GLY A 2 12.14 -4.10 -1.25
N VAL A 3 11.70 -3.09 -0.51
CA VAL A 3 11.08 -1.88 -1.04
C VAL A 3 12.14 -0.78 -1.02
N SER A 4 12.20 0.01 -2.09
CA SER A 4 13.05 1.20 -2.15
C SER A 4 12.23 2.38 -2.65
N ALA A 5 12.68 3.58 -2.29
CA ALA A 5 12.11 4.82 -2.75
C ALA A 5 13.24 5.70 -3.27
N LEU A 6 13.10 6.19 -4.50
CA LEU A 6 14.06 7.08 -5.12
C LEU A 6 13.53 8.50 -5.02
N VAL A 7 14.23 9.34 -4.27
CA VAL A 7 13.90 10.75 -4.11
C VAL A 7 14.74 11.56 -5.09
N SER A 8 14.09 12.40 -5.89
CA SER A 8 14.81 13.34 -6.75
C SER A 8 15.73 14.22 -5.91
N PRO A 9 17.00 14.42 -6.30
CA PRO A 9 17.88 15.39 -5.64
C PRO A 9 17.35 16.82 -5.68
N ARG A 10 16.37 17.10 -6.56
CA ARG A 10 15.68 18.40 -6.66
C ARG A 10 14.43 18.49 -5.79
N CYS A 11 14.11 17.46 -5.00
CA CYS A 11 12.97 17.48 -4.11
C CYS A 11 13.15 18.63 -3.09
N PRO A 12 12.25 19.62 -3.05
CA PRO A 12 12.39 20.76 -2.14
C PRO A 12 11.95 20.42 -0.71
N LEU A 13 11.38 19.24 -0.49
CA LEU A 13 10.85 18.80 0.79
C LEU A 13 11.89 17.93 1.53
N PRO A 14 12.10 18.15 2.84
CA PRO A 14 12.81 17.19 3.68
C PRO A 14 12.17 15.81 3.56
N VAL A 15 12.99 14.76 3.43
CA VAL A 15 12.52 13.38 3.43
C VAL A 15 13.14 12.64 4.59
N VAL A 16 12.30 12.08 5.45
CA VAL A 16 12.71 11.34 6.65
C VAL A 16 12.01 9.99 6.65
N GLU A 17 12.75 8.91 6.88
CA GLU A 17 12.15 7.60 7.08
C GLU A 17 11.44 7.55 8.44
N PHE A 18 10.24 6.97 8.50
CA PHE A 18 9.54 6.71 9.75
C PHE A 18 9.23 5.21 9.88
N PRO A 19 9.20 4.68 11.12
CA PRO A 19 8.99 3.26 11.33
C PRO A 19 7.57 2.85 10.93
N VAL A 20 7.49 1.86 10.03
CA VAL A 20 6.27 1.10 9.76
C VAL A 20 6.50 -0.30 10.32
N ASN A 21 5.65 -0.76 11.25
CA ASN A 21 5.78 -2.09 11.85
C ASN A 21 5.30 -3.19 10.89
N CYS A 22 5.87 -3.24 9.69
CA CYS A 22 5.52 -4.16 8.61
C CYS A 22 6.74 -4.38 7.73
N LYS A 23 7.21 -5.64 7.65
CA LYS A 23 8.39 -6.03 6.84
C LYS A 23 8.20 -5.84 5.32
N TYR A 24 6.97 -5.57 4.89
CA TYR A 24 6.59 -5.35 3.49
C TYR A 24 6.56 -3.87 3.12
N ALA A 25 6.81 -2.96 4.07
CA ALA A 25 6.59 -1.54 3.91
C ALA A 25 7.86 -0.70 4.17
N LEU A 26 7.94 0.44 3.51
CA LEU A 26 8.88 1.53 3.77
C LEU A 26 8.07 2.81 3.98
N GLY A 27 8.25 3.49 5.13
CA GLY A 27 7.57 4.73 5.46
C GLY A 27 8.46 5.94 5.25
N LEU A 28 7.99 6.94 4.51
CA LEU A 28 8.67 8.20 4.30
C LEU A 28 7.76 9.38 4.65
N GLN A 29 8.26 10.33 5.41
CA GLN A 29 7.63 11.62 5.63
C GLN A 29 8.28 12.66 4.72
N LEU A 30 7.45 13.36 3.93
CA LEU A 30 7.85 14.44 3.04
C LEU A 30 7.36 15.77 3.63
N GLY A 31 8.30 16.65 3.99
CA GLY A 31 7.97 17.91 4.66
C GLY A 31 7.30 17.67 6.01
N ARG A 32 6.25 18.44 6.32
CA ARG A 32 5.64 18.45 7.66
C ARG A 32 4.55 17.41 7.86
N SER A 33 3.76 17.09 6.83
CA SER A 33 2.54 16.28 7.00
C SER A 33 2.39 15.14 5.99
N LEU A 34 2.93 15.26 4.78
CA LEU A 34 2.74 14.23 3.74
C LEU A 34 3.48 12.95 4.12
N ARG A 35 2.77 11.83 4.15
CA ARG A 35 3.34 10.51 4.46
C ARG A 35 3.16 9.59 3.26
N LEU A 36 4.24 8.94 2.86
CA LEU A 36 4.27 7.91 1.83
C LEU A 36 4.55 6.58 2.49
N ILE A 37 3.69 5.59 2.25
CA ILE A 37 3.94 4.20 2.62
C ILE A 37 4.12 3.41 1.32
N CYS A 38 5.36 3.07 1.01
CA CYS A 38 5.68 2.18 -0.10
C CYS A 38 5.45 0.74 0.37
N LEU A 39 4.52 0.00 -0.25
CA LEU A 39 4.09 -1.33 0.17
C LEU A 39 4.28 -2.35 -0.96
N TYR A 40 4.88 -3.50 -0.63
CA TYR A 40 4.98 -4.64 -1.54
C TYR A 40 4.39 -5.91 -0.92
N LEU A 41 3.26 -6.38 -1.45
CA LEU A 41 2.63 -7.61 -0.97
C LEU A 41 2.98 -8.77 -1.92
N PRO A 42 3.78 -9.77 -1.51
CA PRO A 42 4.13 -10.90 -2.37
C PRO A 42 2.88 -11.62 -2.89
N PRO A 43 2.85 -12.13 -4.14
CA PRO A 43 1.68 -12.83 -4.68
C PRO A 43 1.35 -14.15 -3.96
N SER A 44 2.32 -14.73 -3.23
CA SER A 44 2.14 -15.94 -2.41
C SER A 44 1.52 -15.66 -1.03
N LEU A 45 1.43 -14.39 -0.62
CA LEU A 45 0.91 -14.00 0.69
C LEU A 45 -0.56 -14.41 0.89
N PRO A 46 -0.92 -15.08 2.01
CA PRO A 46 -2.32 -15.42 2.28
C PRO A 46 -3.20 -14.17 2.42
N THR A 47 -4.47 -14.25 2.01
CA THR A 47 -5.42 -13.13 2.10
C THR A 47 -5.60 -12.61 3.53
N ALA A 48 -5.53 -13.49 4.53
CA ALA A 48 -5.61 -13.09 5.94
C ALA A 48 -4.39 -12.27 6.40
N GLU A 49 -3.18 -12.63 5.93
CA GLU A 49 -1.97 -11.86 6.22
C GLU A 49 -1.97 -10.52 5.46
N VAL A 50 -2.48 -10.49 4.22
CA VAL A 50 -2.74 -9.25 3.49
C VAL A 50 -3.64 -8.31 4.30
N GLN A 51 -4.76 -8.82 4.83
CA GLN A 51 -5.67 -8.02 5.65
C GLN A 51 -4.97 -7.48 6.90
N SER A 52 -4.28 -8.34 7.65
CA SER A 52 -3.52 -7.94 8.85
C SER A 52 -2.46 -6.86 8.55
N VAL A 53 -1.77 -6.98 7.41
CA VAL A 53 -0.84 -5.95 6.96
C VAL A 53 -1.56 -4.62 6.69
N LEU A 54 -2.67 -4.63 5.96
CA LEU A 54 -3.43 -3.41 5.66
C LEU A 54 -3.99 -2.75 6.93
N ASP A 55 -4.52 -3.54 7.86
CA ASP A 55 -5.11 -3.06 9.12
C ASP A 55 -4.06 -2.46 10.08
N SER A 56 -2.80 -2.90 9.98
CA SER A 56 -1.71 -2.44 10.85
C SER A 56 -0.98 -1.20 10.32
N LEU A 57 -1.31 -0.72 9.12
CA LEU A 57 -0.66 0.47 8.56
C LEU A 57 -1.03 1.71 9.38
N PRO A 58 -0.06 2.56 9.74
CA PRO A 58 -0.31 3.77 10.52
C PRO A 58 -0.87 4.89 9.64
N LEU A 59 -2.09 4.72 9.14
CA LEU A 59 -2.75 5.64 8.21
C LEU A 59 -3.22 6.92 8.89
N THR A 60 -3.09 8.02 8.16
CA THR A 60 -3.62 9.35 8.49
C THR A 60 -4.17 9.96 7.20
N ASP A 61 -4.95 11.03 7.28
CA ASP A 61 -5.58 11.64 6.10
C ASP A 61 -4.55 12.08 5.03
N ASP A 62 -3.34 12.44 5.46
CA ASP A 62 -2.23 12.85 4.60
C ASP A 62 -1.33 11.67 4.14
N THR A 63 -1.82 10.43 4.22
CA THR A 63 -1.06 9.23 3.86
C THR A 63 -1.38 8.74 2.45
N ILE A 64 -0.36 8.66 1.61
CA ILE A 64 -0.40 7.98 0.32
C ILE A 64 0.20 6.58 0.48
N ILE A 65 -0.56 5.55 0.12
CA ILE A 65 -0.02 4.20 -0.03
C ILE A 65 0.29 3.98 -1.51
N CYS A 66 1.49 3.50 -1.82
CA CYS A 66 1.86 3.14 -3.18
C CYS A 66 2.68 1.86 -3.23
N GLY A 67 2.65 1.15 -4.35
CA GLY A 67 3.48 -0.02 -4.59
C GLY A 67 2.70 -1.15 -5.24
N ASP A 68 3.24 -2.35 -5.17
CA ASP A 68 2.64 -3.53 -5.81
C ASP A 68 1.95 -4.41 -4.78
N LEU A 69 0.62 -4.35 -4.78
CA LEU A 69 -0.25 -5.12 -3.90
C LEU A 69 -0.51 -6.55 -4.43
N ASN A 70 -0.06 -6.87 -5.65
CA ASN A 70 -0.38 -8.09 -6.37
C ASN A 70 -1.88 -8.39 -6.41
N VAL A 71 -2.68 -7.34 -6.58
CA VAL A 71 -4.13 -7.41 -6.60
C VAL A 71 -4.64 -7.30 -8.04
N ARG A 72 -5.68 -8.06 -8.37
CA ARG A 72 -6.34 -8.03 -9.68
C ARG A 72 -7.76 -7.52 -9.46
N LEU A 73 -8.01 -6.26 -9.83
CA LEU A 73 -9.27 -5.56 -9.54
C LEU A 73 -10.33 -5.75 -10.64
N GLY A 74 -10.03 -6.58 -11.65
CA GLY A 74 -10.93 -6.83 -12.76
C GLY A 74 -11.32 -5.55 -13.49
N ARG A 75 -12.60 -5.49 -13.90
CA ARG A 75 -13.15 -4.41 -14.72
C ARG A 75 -13.00 -3.02 -14.10
N LEU A 76 -12.86 -2.91 -12.77
CA LEU A 76 -12.63 -1.63 -12.09
C LEU A 76 -11.43 -0.88 -12.66
N VAL A 77 -10.39 -1.61 -13.07
CA VAL A 77 -9.16 -1.06 -13.68
C VAL A 77 -8.96 -1.53 -15.12
N GLY A 78 -10.02 -2.03 -15.76
CA GLY A 78 -9.95 -2.59 -17.11
C GLY A 78 -9.18 -3.92 -17.22
N ASP A 79 -8.91 -4.61 -16.10
CA ASP A 79 -8.31 -5.96 -16.08
C ASP A 79 -9.41 -7.01 -16.35
N SER A 80 -9.09 -8.07 -17.10
CA SER A 80 -10.00 -9.21 -17.30
C SER A 80 -9.94 -10.21 -16.15
N ARG A 81 -8.91 -10.12 -15.29
CA ARG A 81 -8.65 -11.05 -14.20
C ARG A 81 -9.04 -10.45 -12.85
N THR A 82 -9.44 -11.33 -11.93
CA THR A 82 -9.66 -11.01 -10.51
C THR A 82 -8.89 -11.99 -9.61
N ASN A 83 -8.66 -11.62 -8.36
CA ASN A 83 -8.18 -12.53 -7.33
C ASN A 83 -8.87 -12.26 -5.98
N MET A 84 -8.79 -13.20 -5.04
CA MET A 84 -9.45 -13.07 -3.72
C MET A 84 -9.04 -11.82 -2.94
N ARG A 85 -7.85 -11.27 -3.21
CA ARG A 85 -7.33 -10.07 -2.55
C ARG A 85 -8.07 -8.79 -2.93
N SER A 86 -8.72 -8.77 -4.09
CA SER A 86 -9.48 -7.60 -4.58
C SER A 86 -10.46 -7.08 -3.52
N SER A 87 -11.16 -7.97 -2.83
CA SER A 87 -12.11 -7.64 -1.78
C SER A 87 -11.51 -6.90 -0.58
N ARG A 88 -10.21 -7.06 -0.32
CA ARG A 88 -9.55 -6.43 0.83
C ARG A 88 -8.99 -5.05 0.48
N VAL A 89 -8.58 -4.85 -0.76
CA VAL A 89 -7.96 -3.60 -1.21
C VAL A 89 -9.01 -2.56 -1.60
N ILE A 90 -10.14 -2.97 -2.20
CA ILE A 90 -11.13 -2.01 -2.72
C ILE A 90 -12.10 -1.51 -1.63
N GLY A 91 -12.05 -2.03 -0.40
CA GLY A 91 -13.00 -1.65 0.64
C GLY A 91 -14.46 -1.91 0.24
N ILE A 92 -14.72 -2.96 -0.56
CA ILE A 92 -16.10 -3.36 -0.87
C ILE A 92 -16.73 -3.93 0.39
N SER A 93 -17.43 -3.08 1.13
CA SER A 93 -18.54 -3.49 1.99
C SER A 93 -19.49 -4.29 1.11
N GLY A 94 -19.67 -5.58 1.41
CA GLY A 94 -20.54 -6.46 0.65
C GLY A 94 -21.93 -5.86 0.53
N HIS A 95 -22.34 -5.55 -0.69
CA HIS A 95 -23.74 -5.56 -1.05
C HIS A 95 -23.94 -6.84 -1.85
N ASP A 96 -24.12 -7.94 -1.12
CA ASP A 96 -24.75 -9.12 -1.68
C ASP A 96 -26.18 -8.73 -2.08
N GLY A 97 -26.56 -9.07 -3.31
CA GLY A 97 -27.94 -9.07 -3.78
C GLY A 97 -28.45 -10.50 -3.84
#